data_AF-A0A2N9XEZ7-F1
#
_entry.id   AF-A0A2N9XEZ7-F1
#
_cell.length_a   1.000
_cell.length_b   1.000
_cell.length_c   1.000
_cell.angle_alpha   90.00
_cell.angle_beta   90.00
_cell.angle_gamma   90.00
#
_symmetry.space_group_name_H-M   'P 1'
#
loop_
_entity.id
_entity.type
_entity.pdbx_description
1 polymer ?
#
loop_
_entity_poly.entity_id
_entity_poly.type
_entity_poly.pdbx_seq_one_letter_code
_entity_poly.pdbx_strand_id
1 'polypeptide(L)'
;MKLIIKEYLASLKERKELDVLLPDLLSQMGLIVFSKAGIGNRQYGVDVAAYGRINNGVKKIYLFSIKSGNLGRRDWDAGQPTDLRPSLQEILDVYVPTHLPNEYKDKPVEICLCFGGDLNEDVRLNVTSFIKNNTVEGKITFSEWSGEKLAQYIEQYLLKEELLPKQYRSYLRKSLAMLDEPEISHTYFKQLVCLLKKNTEIQNNKNILTSVRQLYISLWILYVWCRTGNNLESSYLSSEFAVLNIWDIRKELHKNNGKENKFIIEVLVKIIDLHKQILFDFISKLKPLIINPYGVSHAINSSCSVDVNIKLFDILGRLSLAGLWTYSDLENLKLFNASEEELQLVENGLLSIQNLLKTLISNNPLLYTPYKDDHAIDISMAIFLLALNKQNQEYIKAWLIHMSFMISFLFGSHGHYPNHIHDYHKLIEHPKEATEDYRKEVTKASILYPMLAFFAGLFKSDEIYQAVQNICADYLPHCTLQLWYPDQASEQYFYNDEQRHGSAFANFYLTKLDKENFLQLVLNECNQSQDFYELSAIKESCWPIIMIACRYYRLPLPLHFFKDKFL
;
A
#
# COMPACT_ATOMS: atom_id res chain seq x y z
N MET A 1 10.78 -12.96 21.26
CA MET A 1 10.32 -11.87 20.37
C MET A 1 11.25 -10.68 20.50
N LYS A 2 11.84 -10.45 21.70
CA LYS A 2 12.98 -9.55 21.88
C LYS A 2 14.05 -9.57 20.79
N LEU A 3 14.57 -10.76 20.43
CA LEU A 3 15.59 -10.90 19.38
C LEU A 3 15.07 -10.36 18.01
N ILE A 4 13.86 -10.76 17.65
CA ILE A 4 13.13 -10.34 16.44
C ILE A 4 12.92 -8.81 16.41
N ILE A 5 12.58 -8.21 17.55
CA ILE A 5 12.36 -6.77 17.66
C ILE A 5 13.70 -6.01 17.67
N LYS A 6 14.76 -6.60 18.24
CA LYS A 6 16.12 -6.03 18.21
C LYS A 6 16.66 -6.00 16.78
N GLU A 7 16.54 -7.10 16.03
CA GLU A 7 16.89 -7.16 14.61
C GLU A 7 16.06 -6.18 13.78
N TYR A 8 14.75 -6.06 14.06
CA TYR A 8 13.86 -5.03 13.51
C TYR A 8 14.44 -3.63 13.72
N LEU A 9 14.71 -3.24 14.97
CA LEU A 9 15.21 -1.91 15.31
C LEU A 9 16.57 -1.62 14.64
N ALA A 10 17.44 -2.63 14.57
CA ALA A 10 18.75 -2.50 13.94
C ALA A 10 18.66 -2.32 12.41
N SER A 11 17.61 -2.86 11.79
CA SER A 11 17.35 -2.76 10.34
C SER A 11 16.70 -1.45 9.89
N LEU A 12 16.27 -0.59 10.83
CA LEU A 12 15.69 0.72 10.53
C LEU A 12 16.78 1.62 9.95
N LYS A 13 16.76 1.78 8.62
CA LYS A 13 17.74 2.59 7.88
C LYS A 13 17.43 4.08 7.96
N GLU A 14 16.16 4.43 8.12
CA GLU A 14 15.70 5.81 8.15
C GLU A 14 15.35 6.26 9.57
N ARG A 15 15.85 7.44 9.95
CA ARG A 15 15.52 8.12 11.22
C ARG A 15 14.01 8.23 11.45
N LYS A 16 13.27 8.49 10.36
CA LYS A 16 11.81 8.68 10.34
C LYS A 16 11.04 7.47 10.89
N GLU A 17 11.54 6.25 10.76
CA GLU A 17 10.86 5.05 11.23
C GLU A 17 10.87 4.96 12.78
N LEU A 18 12.00 5.31 13.41
CA LEU A 18 12.11 5.41 14.88
C LEU A 18 11.37 6.64 15.44
N ASP A 19 11.40 7.76 14.72
CA ASP A 19 10.69 8.99 15.08
C ASP A 19 9.17 8.78 15.18
N VAL A 20 8.61 7.87 14.37
CA VAL A 20 7.19 7.50 14.40
C VAL A 20 6.89 6.51 15.52
N LEU A 21 7.73 5.49 15.72
CA LEU A 21 7.48 4.43 16.71
C LEU A 21 7.70 4.88 18.16
N LEU A 22 8.76 5.65 18.42
CA LEU A 22 9.17 5.99 19.78
C LEU A 22 8.10 6.79 20.55
N PRO A 23 7.43 7.82 19.99
CA PRO A 23 6.38 8.54 20.70
C PRO A 23 5.20 7.65 21.12
N ASP A 24 4.83 6.69 20.27
CA ASP A 24 3.75 5.75 20.56
C ASP A 24 4.16 4.79 21.68
N LEU A 25 5.39 4.27 21.63
CA LEU A 25 5.97 3.46 22.71
C LEU A 25 6.00 4.22 24.05
N LEU A 26 6.52 5.45 24.07
CA LEU A 26 6.60 6.27 25.29
C LEU A 26 5.22 6.54 25.87
N SER A 27 4.23 6.81 25.02
CA SER A 27 2.84 7.00 25.45
C SER A 27 2.27 5.71 26.09
N GLN A 28 2.57 4.53 25.53
CA GLN A 28 2.17 3.24 26.13
C GLN A 28 2.91 2.94 27.45
N MET A 29 4.12 3.49 27.63
CA MET A 29 4.85 3.43 28.90
C MET A 29 4.25 4.35 29.98
N GLY A 30 3.23 5.16 29.66
CA GLY A 30 2.59 6.10 30.57
C GLY A 30 3.27 7.47 30.64
N LEU A 31 4.11 7.80 29.65
CA LEU A 31 4.76 9.11 29.52
C LEU A 31 3.88 10.07 28.72
N ILE A 32 3.95 11.36 29.05
CA ILE A 32 3.29 12.43 28.29
C ILE A 32 4.29 12.95 27.26
N VAL A 33 4.06 12.65 25.98
CA VAL A 33 4.86 13.19 24.88
C VAL A 33 4.37 14.60 24.57
N PHE A 34 5.21 15.61 24.82
CA PHE A 34 4.84 17.02 24.69
C PHE A 34 5.59 17.76 23.57
N SER A 35 6.60 17.13 22.96
CA SER A 35 7.26 17.65 21.76
C SER A 35 7.63 16.51 20.82
N LYS A 36 7.44 16.73 19.51
CA LYS A 36 7.87 15.87 18.42
C LYS A 36 8.48 16.74 17.33
N ALA A 37 9.54 16.25 16.69
CA ALA A 37 10.14 16.87 15.52
C ALA A 37 9.09 17.13 14.42
N GLY A 38 8.89 18.40 14.06
CA GLY A 38 8.04 18.85 12.94
C GLY A 38 8.89 19.50 11.84
N ILE A 39 8.38 19.49 10.61
CA ILE A 39 9.02 20.12 9.45
C ILE A 39 9.05 21.66 9.65
N GLY A 40 10.21 22.29 9.50
CA GLY A 40 10.36 23.75 9.40
C GLY A 40 10.87 24.51 10.65
N ASN A 41 10.93 23.89 11.84
CA ASN A 41 11.45 24.52 13.06
C ASN A 41 12.79 23.92 13.50
N ARG A 42 13.69 24.75 14.05
CA ARG A 42 14.96 24.27 14.63
C ARG A 42 14.68 23.46 15.89
N GLN A 43 15.22 22.25 15.97
CA GLN A 43 14.89 21.25 17.00
C GLN A 43 15.94 21.16 18.12
N TYR A 44 17.05 21.90 17.99
CA TYR A 44 18.14 21.99 18.98
C TYR A 44 18.57 20.62 19.54
N GLY A 45 18.71 19.64 18.63
CA GLY A 45 19.10 18.27 18.93
C GLY A 45 18.03 17.34 19.51
N VAL A 46 16.82 17.83 19.87
CA VAL A 46 15.73 17.02 20.43
C VAL A 46 14.71 16.60 19.37
N ASP A 47 14.58 15.29 19.16
CA ASP A 47 13.60 14.71 18.24
C ASP A 47 12.26 14.42 18.91
N VAL A 48 12.31 13.92 20.15
CA VAL A 48 11.13 13.62 20.96
C VAL A 48 11.36 14.07 22.39
N ALA A 49 10.39 14.77 22.98
CA ALA A 49 10.41 15.13 24.40
C ALA A 49 9.20 14.54 25.12
N ALA A 50 9.45 13.86 26.23
CA ALA A 50 8.42 13.23 27.04
C ALA A 50 8.65 13.48 28.54
N TYR A 51 7.57 13.51 29.30
CA TYR A 51 7.61 13.68 30.75
C TYR A 51 6.87 12.55 31.46
N GLY A 52 7.47 12.01 32.52
CA GLY A 52 6.81 11.05 33.40
C GLY A 52 7.79 10.14 34.12
N ARG A 53 7.37 8.91 34.41
CA ARG A 53 8.07 7.96 35.27
C ARG A 53 8.21 6.61 34.57
N ILE A 54 9.44 6.12 34.43
CA ILE A 54 9.73 4.76 33.95
C ILE A 54 10.08 3.88 35.16
N ASN A 55 9.58 2.63 35.21
CA ASN A 55 9.92 1.60 36.21
C ASN A 55 9.91 2.06 37.68
N ASN A 56 8.84 2.76 38.11
CA ASN A 56 8.75 3.32 39.46
C ASN A 56 9.94 4.24 39.86
N GLY A 57 10.62 4.88 38.90
CA GLY A 57 11.69 5.85 39.15
C GLY A 57 11.20 7.23 39.64
N VAL A 58 12.02 8.27 39.56
CA VAL A 58 11.55 9.65 39.81
C VAL A 58 10.92 10.20 38.53
N LYS A 59 9.94 11.13 38.64
CA LYS A 59 9.42 11.83 37.47
C LYS A 59 10.53 12.69 36.85
N LYS A 60 10.80 12.47 35.57
CA LYS A 60 11.87 13.14 34.80
C LYS A 60 11.36 13.61 33.45
N ILE A 61 12.09 14.54 32.86
CA ILE A 61 11.98 14.87 31.43
C ILE A 61 12.94 13.94 30.68
N TYR A 62 12.45 13.31 29.62
CA TYR A 62 13.25 12.50 28.69
C TYR A 62 13.36 13.25 27.37
N LEU A 63 14.59 13.60 26.98
CA LEU A 63 14.89 14.28 25.72
C LEU A 63 15.63 13.31 24.80
N PHE A 64 15.00 12.89 23.71
CA PHE A 64 15.55 11.89 22.80
C PHE A 64 16.23 12.55 21.61
N SER A 65 17.45 12.10 21.33
CA SER A 65 18.13 12.33 20.05
C SER A 65 18.28 11.00 19.34
N ILE A 66 17.70 10.88 18.14
CA ILE A 66 17.43 9.63 17.42
C ILE A 66 18.38 9.49 16.23
N LYS A 67 18.99 8.29 16.14
CA LYS A 67 19.85 7.84 15.05
C LYS A 67 19.41 6.47 14.53
N SER A 68 19.55 6.24 13.22
CA SER A 68 19.24 4.95 12.60
C SER A 68 20.41 3.98 12.71
N GLY A 69 20.11 2.67 12.77
CA GLY A 69 21.13 1.60 12.77
C GLY A 69 22.09 1.59 13.97
N ASN A 70 23.28 1.01 13.74
CA ASN A 70 24.37 0.98 14.72
C ASN A 70 25.02 2.36 14.85
N LEU A 71 25.37 2.75 16.07
CA LEU A 71 26.04 4.03 16.30
C LEU A 71 27.56 3.83 16.17
N GLY A 72 28.14 4.35 15.08
CA GLY A 72 29.58 4.28 14.82
C GLY A 72 30.28 5.63 14.88
N ARG A 73 31.59 5.65 14.59
CA ARG A 73 32.38 6.89 14.56
C ARG A 73 31.85 7.94 13.57
N ARG A 74 31.26 7.50 12.46
CA ARG A 74 30.66 8.39 11.44
C ARG A 74 29.42 9.13 11.94
N ASP A 75 28.68 8.52 12.86
CA ASP A 75 27.40 9.04 13.34
C ASP A 75 27.56 9.87 14.62
N TRP A 76 28.68 9.70 15.31
CA TRP A 76 29.00 10.36 16.57
C TRP A 76 29.50 11.79 16.38
N ASP A 77 30.53 11.99 15.55
CA ASP A 77 31.23 13.27 15.41
C ASP A 77 32.11 13.30 14.14
N ALA A 78 31.49 13.16 12.96
CA ALA A 78 32.17 13.23 11.66
C ALA A 78 32.14 14.63 11.04
N GLY A 79 31.67 15.63 11.78
CA GLY A 79 31.64 17.04 11.38
C GLY A 79 30.33 17.48 10.72
N GLN A 80 29.27 16.65 10.76
CA GLN A 80 27.94 17.07 10.32
C GLN A 80 27.14 17.63 11.52
N PRO A 81 26.39 18.73 11.34
CA PRO A 81 25.54 19.27 12.41
C PRO A 81 24.50 18.27 12.94
N THR A 82 24.11 17.32 12.10
CA THR A 82 23.16 16.26 12.46
C THR A 82 23.79 15.13 13.23
N ASP A 83 25.11 15.05 13.40
CA ASP A 83 25.79 14.02 14.19
C ASP A 83 25.33 14.04 15.65
N LEU A 84 25.48 12.91 16.34
CA LEU A 84 24.91 12.74 17.67
C LEU A 84 25.56 13.67 18.69
N ARG A 85 26.90 13.80 18.70
CA ARG A 85 27.59 14.67 19.67
C ARG A 85 27.19 16.15 19.52
N PRO A 86 27.22 16.76 18.31
CA PRO A 86 26.69 18.12 18.12
C PRO A 86 25.24 18.27 18.57
N SER A 87 24.38 17.29 18.26
CA SER A 87 22.97 17.32 18.69
C SER A 87 22.86 17.32 20.22
N LEU A 88 23.58 16.44 20.91
CA LEU A 88 23.61 16.39 22.38
C LEU A 88 24.13 17.70 22.99
N GLN A 89 25.09 18.34 22.32
CA GLN A 89 25.62 19.63 22.75
C GLN A 89 24.59 20.76 22.59
N GLU A 90 23.84 20.79 21.49
CA GLU A 90 22.71 21.73 21.34
C GLU A 90 21.63 21.53 22.42
N ILE A 91 21.38 20.29 22.84
CA ILE A 91 20.43 20.01 23.93
C ILE A 91 20.90 20.67 25.24
N LEU A 92 22.18 20.52 25.56
CA LEU A 92 22.78 21.06 26.79
C LEU A 92 22.85 22.59 26.77
N ASP A 93 23.36 23.14 25.67
CA ASP A 93 23.71 24.56 25.57
C ASP A 93 22.48 25.44 25.26
N VAL A 94 21.46 24.87 24.59
CA VAL A 94 20.30 25.63 24.10
C VAL A 94 18.98 25.06 24.59
N TYR A 95 18.66 23.80 24.30
CA TYR A 95 17.30 23.29 24.55
C TYR A 95 16.91 23.32 26.03
N VAL A 96 17.77 22.79 26.91
CA VAL A 96 17.50 22.72 28.35
C VAL A 96 17.37 24.12 28.97
N PRO A 97 18.27 25.10 28.68
CA PRO A 97 18.13 26.45 29.22
C PRO A 97 16.94 27.25 28.69
N THR A 98 16.57 27.12 27.41
CA THR A 98 15.64 28.08 26.76
C THR A 98 14.31 27.49 26.31
N HIS A 99 14.22 26.19 26.01
CA HIS A 99 13.06 25.59 25.33
C HIS A 99 12.23 24.63 26.19
N LEU A 100 12.65 24.33 27.41
CA LEU A 100 11.81 23.57 28.34
C LEU A 100 10.55 24.37 28.75
N PRO A 101 9.34 23.77 28.64
CA PRO A 101 8.13 24.39 29.16
C PRO A 101 8.26 24.76 30.64
N ASN A 102 7.68 25.90 31.04
CA ASN A 102 7.78 26.40 32.41
C ASN A 102 7.30 25.38 33.46
N GLU A 103 6.33 24.53 33.10
CA GLU A 103 5.81 23.45 33.95
C GLU A 103 6.85 22.39 34.33
N TYR A 104 7.94 22.28 33.56
CA TYR A 104 8.97 21.25 33.73
C TYR A 104 10.35 21.79 34.10
N LYS A 105 10.56 23.11 34.20
CA LYS A 105 11.88 23.74 34.42
C LYS A 105 12.67 23.18 35.61
N ASP A 106 12.00 22.85 36.70
CA ASP A 106 12.64 22.35 37.93
C ASP A 106 12.72 20.81 37.99
N LYS A 107 12.41 20.12 36.89
CA LYS A 107 12.43 18.65 36.83
C LYS A 107 13.79 18.14 36.36
N PRO A 108 14.28 17.02 36.92
CA PRO A 108 15.48 16.37 36.42
C PRO A 108 15.33 15.95 34.96
N VAL A 109 16.38 16.17 34.17
CA VAL A 109 16.46 15.88 32.74
C VAL A 109 17.30 14.62 32.52
N GLU A 110 16.81 13.75 31.64
CA GLU A 110 17.51 12.59 31.12
C GLU A 110 17.62 12.69 29.61
N ILE A 111 18.84 12.90 29.12
CA ILE A 111 19.13 12.97 27.68
C ILE A 111 19.37 11.55 27.17
N CYS A 112 18.52 11.11 26.26
CA CYS A 112 18.46 9.74 25.77
C CYS A 112 19.08 9.63 24.39
N LEU A 113 20.21 8.91 24.30
CA LEU A 113 20.84 8.56 23.03
C LEU A 113 20.08 7.36 22.47
N CYS A 114 19.23 7.60 21.47
CA CYS A 114 18.31 6.59 20.93
C CYS A 114 18.80 6.10 19.56
N PHE A 115 19.06 4.80 19.44
CA PHE A 115 19.51 4.21 18.19
C PHE A 115 19.02 2.78 18.04
N GLY A 116 18.73 2.41 16.79
CA GLY A 116 18.10 1.12 16.47
C GLY A 116 19.01 -0.09 16.67
N GLY A 117 20.33 0.08 16.53
CA GLY A 117 21.32 -0.98 16.63
C GLY A 117 22.08 -0.99 17.96
N ASP A 118 23.34 -1.41 17.91
CA ASP A 118 24.28 -1.40 19.04
C ASP A 118 25.29 -0.24 18.91
N LEU A 119 25.92 0.15 20.01
CA LEU A 119 27.04 1.10 19.99
C LEU A 119 28.30 0.34 19.58
N ASN A 120 28.96 0.76 18.51
CA ASN A 120 30.20 0.14 18.09
C ASN A 120 31.32 0.40 19.12
N GLU A 121 32.18 -0.60 19.32
CA GLU A 121 33.31 -0.50 20.26
C GLU A 121 34.29 0.63 19.91
N ASP A 122 34.41 0.97 18.63
CA ASP A 122 35.30 2.02 18.12
C ASP A 122 34.93 3.44 18.60
N VAL A 123 33.69 3.65 19.08
CA VAL A 123 33.21 4.94 19.58
C VAL A 123 32.76 4.90 21.04
N ARG A 124 32.71 3.71 21.66
CA ARG A 124 32.23 3.49 23.04
C ARG A 124 32.95 4.33 24.08
N LEU A 125 34.28 4.44 23.98
CA LEU A 125 35.08 5.28 24.89
C LEU A 125 34.74 6.76 24.75
N ASN A 126 34.51 7.25 23.53
CA ASN A 126 34.18 8.65 23.27
C ASN A 126 32.81 9.02 23.85
N VAL A 127 31.80 8.14 23.63
CA VAL A 127 30.45 8.33 24.19
C VAL A 127 30.49 8.32 25.71
N THR A 128 31.17 7.34 26.31
CA THR A 128 31.29 7.22 27.77
C THR A 128 31.96 8.45 28.39
N SER A 129 33.04 8.93 27.78
CA SER A 129 33.73 10.15 28.21
C SER A 129 32.84 11.38 28.13
N PHE A 130 32.10 11.54 27.02
CA PHE A 130 31.15 12.64 26.85
C PHE A 130 30.04 12.62 27.90
N ILE A 131 29.42 11.46 28.13
CA ILE A 131 28.38 11.30 29.16
C ILE A 131 28.92 11.67 30.54
N LYS A 132 30.11 11.17 30.89
CA LYS A 132 30.72 11.44 32.19
C LYS A 132 31.00 12.92 32.40
N ASN A 133 31.51 13.61 31.38
CA ASN A 133 31.90 15.02 31.48
C ASN A 133 30.70 15.98 31.54
N ASN A 134 29.53 15.56 31.02
CA ASN A 134 28.34 16.42 30.94
C ASN A 134 27.23 16.02 31.93
N THR A 135 27.44 14.96 32.72
CA THR A 135 26.48 14.56 33.76
C THR A 135 26.56 15.53 34.93
N VAL A 136 25.40 16.06 35.34
CA VAL A 136 25.27 16.92 36.52
C VAL A 136 24.31 16.25 37.49
N GLU A 137 24.85 15.76 38.60
CA GLU A 137 24.11 14.97 39.58
C GLU A 137 22.81 15.68 40.03
N GLY A 138 21.69 14.94 39.99
CA GLY A 138 20.36 15.46 40.33
C GLY A 138 19.72 16.40 39.30
N LYS A 139 20.44 16.84 38.27
CA LYS A 139 19.92 17.76 37.22
C LYS A 139 19.90 17.14 35.83
N ILE A 140 21.06 16.72 35.32
CA ILE A 140 21.23 16.21 33.96
C ILE A 140 21.88 14.83 34.03
N THR A 141 21.18 13.85 33.48
CA THR A 141 21.66 12.47 33.35
C THR A 141 21.55 12.03 31.90
N PHE A 142 22.29 10.98 31.54
CA PHE A 142 22.22 10.39 30.21
C PHE A 142 21.82 8.93 30.29
N SER A 143 21.12 8.44 29.27
CA SER A 143 20.92 7.01 29.10
C SER A 143 20.98 6.58 27.65
N GLU A 144 21.54 5.39 27.45
CA GLU A 144 21.55 4.73 26.15
C GLU A 144 20.22 3.99 25.95
N TRP A 145 19.60 4.21 24.81
CA TRP A 145 18.43 3.51 24.31
C TRP A 145 18.79 2.81 23.01
N SER A 146 19.56 1.72 23.17
CA SER A 146 19.94 0.84 22.08
C SER A 146 18.76 0.01 21.57
N GLY A 147 18.96 -0.67 20.43
CA GLY A 147 18.02 -1.63 19.88
C GLY A 147 17.57 -2.69 20.89
N GLU A 148 18.46 -3.12 21.78
CA GLU A 148 18.12 -4.11 22.79
C GLU A 148 17.16 -3.58 23.87
N LYS A 149 17.39 -2.36 24.34
CA LYS A 149 16.56 -1.72 25.35
C LYS A 149 15.21 -1.31 24.78
N LEU A 150 15.21 -0.77 23.56
CA LEU A 150 13.99 -0.51 22.80
C LEU A 150 13.20 -1.80 22.56
N ALA A 151 13.86 -2.90 22.15
CA ALA A 151 13.20 -4.19 21.96
C ALA A 151 12.58 -4.72 23.25
N GLN A 152 13.26 -4.56 24.38
CA GLN A 152 12.72 -4.89 25.69
C GLN A 152 11.47 -4.07 26.01
N TYR A 153 11.50 -2.76 25.76
CA TYR A 153 10.35 -1.89 26.01
C TYR A 153 9.20 -2.15 25.05
N ILE A 154 9.46 -2.41 23.78
CA ILE A 154 8.42 -2.84 22.84
C ILE A 154 7.81 -4.16 23.31
N GLU A 155 8.62 -5.15 23.71
CA GLU A 155 8.11 -6.42 24.25
C GLU A 155 7.29 -6.21 25.53
N GLN A 156 7.75 -5.35 26.43
CA GLN A 156 7.16 -5.09 27.75
C GLN A 156 5.94 -4.18 27.70
N TYR A 157 5.86 -3.23 26.78
CA TYR A 157 4.85 -2.17 26.78
C TYR A 157 3.99 -2.12 25.51
N LEU A 158 4.48 -2.62 24.36
CA LEU A 158 3.67 -2.73 23.14
C LEU A 158 3.17 -4.16 22.89
N LEU A 159 3.86 -5.19 23.41
CA LEU A 159 3.56 -6.60 23.15
C LEU A 159 3.25 -7.41 24.42
N LYS A 160 2.72 -6.74 25.44
CA LYS A 160 2.11 -7.42 26.61
C LYS A 160 1.12 -8.47 26.15
N GLU A 161 0.89 -9.50 26.97
CA GLU A 161 -0.21 -10.46 26.75
C GLU A 161 -1.58 -9.78 26.62
N GLU A 162 -1.73 -8.60 27.21
CA GLU A 162 -2.88 -7.70 27.10
C GLU A 162 -2.99 -7.00 25.73
N LEU A 163 -1.87 -6.78 25.03
CA LEU A 163 -1.79 -6.04 23.76
C LEU A 163 -1.63 -6.93 22.53
N LEU A 164 -1.21 -8.18 22.63
CA LEU A 164 -1.28 -9.14 21.52
C LEU A 164 -1.50 -10.53 22.15
N PRO A 165 -2.78 -10.93 22.33
CA PRO A 165 -3.15 -12.24 22.85
C PRO A 165 -2.33 -13.38 22.23
N LYS A 166 -2.14 -14.48 22.97
CA LYS A 166 -1.35 -15.65 22.52
C LYS A 166 -1.73 -16.11 21.11
N GLN A 167 -3.01 -16.08 20.77
CA GLN A 167 -3.52 -16.48 19.47
C GLN A 167 -3.01 -15.58 18.33
N TYR A 168 -3.00 -14.26 18.51
CA TYR A 168 -2.54 -13.30 17.50
C TYR A 168 -1.04 -13.41 17.26
N ARG A 169 -0.26 -13.56 18.35
CA ARG A 169 1.17 -13.84 18.26
C ARG A 169 1.47 -15.13 17.51
N SER A 170 0.63 -16.16 17.66
CA SER A 170 0.80 -17.40 16.92
C SER A 170 0.65 -17.20 15.42
N TYR A 171 -0.37 -16.47 14.96
CA TYR A 171 -0.58 -16.24 13.53
C TYR A 171 0.48 -15.32 12.93
N LEU A 172 0.87 -14.26 13.64
CA LEU A 172 1.98 -13.41 13.21
C LEU A 172 3.28 -14.20 13.06
N ARG A 173 3.62 -15.07 14.02
CA ARG A 173 4.80 -15.95 13.93
C ARG A 173 4.73 -16.91 12.75
N LYS A 174 3.57 -17.51 12.49
CA LYS A 174 3.39 -18.40 11.34
C LYS A 174 3.53 -17.65 10.02
N SER A 175 2.99 -16.44 9.92
CA SER A 175 3.18 -15.56 8.77
C SER A 175 4.66 -15.25 8.55
N LEU A 176 5.39 -14.84 9.60
CA LEU A 176 6.83 -14.58 9.53
C LEU A 176 7.68 -15.81 9.22
N ALA A 177 7.26 -17.01 9.65
CA ALA A 177 7.98 -18.25 9.37
C ALA A 177 7.84 -18.72 7.91
N MET A 178 6.85 -18.19 7.19
CA MET A 178 6.49 -18.63 5.83
C MET A 178 6.81 -17.58 4.78
N LEU A 179 7.71 -16.63 5.05
CA LEU A 179 8.01 -15.51 4.13
C LEU A 179 8.48 -15.97 2.75
N ASP A 180 9.15 -17.13 2.68
CA ASP A 180 9.59 -17.74 1.43
C ASP A 180 8.43 -18.31 0.60
N GLU A 181 7.25 -18.47 1.21
CA GLU A 181 5.99 -18.89 0.60
C GLU A 181 4.92 -17.80 0.79
N PRO A 182 4.95 -16.72 -0.02
CA PRO A 182 4.18 -15.50 0.24
C PRO A 182 2.68 -15.71 0.41
N GLU A 183 2.06 -16.62 -0.33
CA GLU A 183 0.62 -16.92 -0.24
C GLU A 183 0.26 -17.59 1.09
N ILE A 184 1.12 -18.49 1.59
CA ILE A 184 0.95 -19.14 2.89
C ILE A 184 1.16 -18.12 4.01
N SER A 185 2.22 -17.31 3.90
CA SER A 185 2.48 -16.22 4.84
C SER A 185 1.31 -15.26 4.94
N HIS A 186 0.76 -14.86 3.79
CA HIS A 186 -0.42 -14.01 3.68
C HIS A 186 -1.65 -14.67 4.30
N THR A 187 -1.90 -15.95 4.07
CA THR A 187 -3.04 -16.69 4.64
C THR A 187 -3.04 -16.64 6.17
N TYR A 188 -1.88 -16.84 6.81
CA TYR A 188 -1.77 -16.69 8.26
C TYR A 188 -1.97 -15.24 8.73
N PHE A 189 -1.50 -14.26 7.94
CA PHE A 189 -1.75 -12.86 8.25
C PHE A 189 -3.24 -12.50 8.13
N LYS A 190 -3.96 -12.99 7.10
CA LYS A 190 -5.42 -12.81 6.97
C LYS A 190 -6.15 -13.30 8.21
N GLN A 191 -5.77 -14.47 8.73
CA GLN A 191 -6.36 -15.03 9.95
C GLN A 191 -6.15 -14.12 11.17
N LEU A 192 -4.97 -13.50 11.28
CA LEU A 192 -4.71 -12.46 12.29
C LEU A 192 -5.64 -11.26 12.12
N VAL A 193 -5.76 -10.71 10.90
CA VAL A 193 -6.63 -9.54 10.62
C VAL A 193 -8.09 -9.86 10.92
N CYS A 194 -8.61 -11.02 10.50
CA CYS A 194 -9.99 -11.42 10.78
C CYS A 194 -10.27 -11.56 12.28
N LEU A 195 -9.30 -12.03 13.07
CA LEU A 195 -9.44 -12.10 14.53
C LEU A 195 -9.45 -10.71 15.18
N LEU A 196 -8.63 -9.78 14.65
CA LEU A 196 -8.64 -8.39 15.09
C LEU A 196 -9.97 -7.72 14.74
N LYS A 197 -10.51 -7.96 13.54
CA LYS A 197 -11.83 -7.47 13.10
C LYS A 197 -12.93 -7.97 14.05
N LYS A 198 -12.97 -9.25 14.41
CA LYS A 198 -13.97 -9.78 15.35
C LYS A 198 -13.97 -9.09 16.72
N ASN A 199 -12.81 -8.67 17.23
CA ASN A 199 -12.74 -7.89 18.47
C ASN A 199 -13.34 -6.48 18.38
N THR A 200 -13.53 -5.97 17.16
CA THR A 200 -14.12 -4.65 16.91
C THR A 200 -15.65 -4.67 16.84
N GLU A 201 -16.27 -5.84 16.68
CA GLU A 201 -17.73 -6.02 16.63
C GLU A 201 -18.42 -5.63 17.95
N ILE A 202 -17.69 -5.68 19.07
CA ILE A 202 -18.12 -5.11 20.34
C ILE A 202 -17.89 -3.60 20.25
N GLN A 203 -18.93 -2.81 19.95
CA GLN A 203 -18.93 -1.35 19.72
C GLN A 203 -18.33 -0.51 20.88
N ASN A 204 -17.04 -0.68 21.15
CA ASN A 204 -16.25 0.01 22.14
C ASN A 204 -15.04 0.60 21.42
N ASN A 205 -15.07 1.90 21.19
CA ASN A 205 -14.02 2.63 20.45
C ASN A 205 -12.60 2.37 20.99
N LYS A 206 -12.43 2.05 22.28
CA LYS A 206 -11.12 1.69 22.84
C LYS A 206 -10.61 0.34 22.32
N ASN A 207 -11.48 -0.66 22.21
CA ASN A 207 -11.12 -1.97 21.68
C ASN A 207 -10.80 -1.90 20.19
N ILE A 208 -11.54 -1.08 19.46
CA ILE A 208 -11.32 -0.82 18.04
C ILE A 208 -9.96 -0.15 17.84
N LEU A 209 -9.68 0.94 18.57
CA LEU A 209 -8.38 1.61 18.52
C LEU A 209 -7.21 0.67 18.84
N THR A 210 -7.37 -0.19 19.85
CA THR A 210 -6.38 -1.20 20.20
C THR A 210 -6.17 -2.19 19.06
N SER A 211 -7.24 -2.70 18.45
CA SER A 211 -7.16 -3.67 17.34
C SER A 211 -6.52 -3.07 16.08
N VAL A 212 -6.85 -1.82 15.76
CA VAL A 212 -6.26 -1.07 14.65
C VAL A 212 -4.75 -0.85 14.89
N ARG A 213 -4.35 -0.50 16.11
CA ARG A 213 -2.92 -0.36 16.48
C ARG A 213 -2.18 -1.71 16.41
N GLN A 214 -2.81 -2.79 16.86
CA GLN A 214 -2.26 -4.14 16.75
C GLN A 214 -2.05 -4.57 15.30
N LEU A 215 -3.01 -4.25 14.41
CA LEU A 215 -2.90 -4.50 12.98
C LEU A 215 -1.72 -3.71 12.38
N TYR A 216 -1.63 -2.41 12.66
CA TYR A 216 -0.54 -1.57 12.19
C TYR A 216 0.83 -2.12 12.60
N ILE A 217 1.01 -2.43 13.89
CA ILE A 217 2.27 -2.99 14.41
C ILE A 217 2.59 -4.34 13.74
N SER A 218 1.58 -5.21 13.57
CA SER A 218 1.76 -6.53 12.96
C SER A 218 2.16 -6.43 11.49
N LEU A 219 1.53 -5.52 10.74
CA LEU A 219 1.87 -5.28 9.33
C LEU A 219 3.28 -4.70 9.20
N TRP A 220 3.65 -3.77 10.07
CA TRP A 220 5.00 -3.17 10.07
C TRP A 220 6.08 -4.21 10.36
N ILE A 221 5.86 -5.09 11.33
CA ILE A 221 6.77 -6.22 11.63
C ILE A 221 6.91 -7.12 10.39
N LEU A 222 5.80 -7.48 9.74
CA LEU A 222 5.82 -8.31 8.54
C LEU A 222 6.63 -7.66 7.41
N TYR A 223 6.38 -6.38 7.14
CA TYR A 223 7.08 -5.59 6.13
C TYR A 223 8.59 -5.55 6.36
N VAL A 224 9.05 -5.30 7.58
CA VAL A 224 10.48 -5.20 7.85
C VAL A 224 11.20 -6.53 7.62
N TRP A 225 10.56 -7.64 7.98
CA TRP A 225 11.11 -8.97 7.71
C TRP A 225 11.15 -9.28 6.22
N CYS A 226 10.09 -8.94 5.50
CA CYS A 226 10.06 -9.00 4.05
C CYS A 226 11.20 -8.19 3.41
N ARG A 227 11.47 -6.99 3.91
CA ARG A 227 12.57 -6.11 3.45
C ARG A 227 13.93 -6.72 3.73
N THR A 228 14.16 -7.25 4.94
CA THR A 228 15.43 -7.90 5.33
C THR A 228 15.69 -9.17 4.53
N GLY A 229 14.65 -9.97 4.28
CA GLY A 229 14.73 -11.15 3.42
C GLY A 229 14.73 -10.85 1.92
N ASN A 230 14.68 -9.58 1.52
CA ASN A 230 14.53 -9.13 0.14
C ASN A 230 13.36 -9.83 -0.59
N ASN A 231 12.24 -10.06 0.10
CA ASN A 231 11.02 -10.64 -0.44
C ASN A 231 9.80 -9.86 0.07
N LEU A 232 9.32 -8.89 -0.74
CA LEU A 232 8.23 -7.98 -0.37
C LEU A 232 6.83 -8.53 -0.64
N GLU A 233 6.72 -9.69 -1.30
CA GLU A 233 5.44 -10.21 -1.80
C GLU A 233 4.42 -10.44 -0.68
N SER A 234 4.83 -11.08 0.42
CA SER A 234 3.94 -11.33 1.56
C SER A 234 3.43 -10.04 2.19
N SER A 235 4.33 -9.07 2.42
CA SER A 235 3.96 -7.77 2.98
C SER A 235 3.02 -7.00 2.07
N TYR A 236 3.21 -7.10 0.74
CA TYR A 236 2.36 -6.43 -0.23
C TYR A 236 0.93 -6.96 -0.16
N LEU A 237 0.73 -8.27 -0.32
CA LEU A 237 -0.59 -8.93 -0.25
C LEU A 237 -1.29 -8.63 1.09
N SER A 238 -0.52 -8.71 2.18
CA SER A 238 -1.03 -8.48 3.53
C SER A 238 -1.40 -7.03 3.81
N SER A 239 -0.69 -6.07 3.19
CA SER A 239 -0.98 -4.65 3.35
C SER A 239 -2.30 -4.25 2.69
N GLU A 240 -2.63 -4.82 1.54
CA GLU A 240 -3.90 -4.53 0.86
C GLU A 240 -5.08 -5.08 1.63
N PHE A 241 -4.97 -6.33 2.08
CA PHE A 241 -6.00 -6.92 2.94
C PHE A 241 -6.18 -6.11 4.23
N ALA A 242 -5.09 -5.61 4.82
CA ALA A 242 -5.15 -4.75 5.99
C ALA A 242 -5.87 -3.41 5.70
N VAL A 243 -5.55 -2.73 4.59
CA VAL A 243 -6.20 -1.48 4.17
C VAL A 243 -7.70 -1.69 3.93
N LEU A 244 -8.08 -2.77 3.24
CA LEU A 244 -9.48 -3.08 2.96
C LEU A 244 -10.27 -3.37 4.24
N ASN A 245 -9.76 -4.25 5.11
CA ASN A 245 -10.47 -4.61 6.34
C ASN A 245 -10.54 -3.45 7.34
N ILE A 246 -9.53 -2.59 7.39
CA ILE A 246 -9.56 -1.44 8.30
C ILE A 246 -10.51 -0.36 7.78
N TRP A 247 -10.65 -0.21 6.46
CA TRP A 247 -11.68 0.64 5.87
C TRP A 247 -13.09 0.10 6.13
N ASP A 248 -13.26 -1.23 6.08
CA ASP A 248 -14.51 -1.91 6.42
C ASP A 248 -14.94 -1.67 7.88
N ILE A 249 -13.99 -1.66 8.82
CA ILE A 249 -14.25 -1.28 10.23
C ILE A 249 -14.60 0.22 10.32
N ARG A 250 -13.88 1.05 9.56
CA ARG A 250 -14.03 2.50 9.59
C ARG A 250 -15.42 2.96 9.15
N LYS A 251 -15.95 2.41 8.05
CA LYS A 251 -17.25 2.85 7.51
C LYS A 251 -18.39 2.68 8.53
N GLU A 252 -18.29 1.71 9.43
CA GLU A 252 -19.28 1.50 10.50
C GLU A 252 -19.20 2.55 11.63
N LEU A 253 -18.06 3.23 11.78
CA LEU A 253 -17.78 4.20 12.84
C LEU A 253 -18.28 5.62 12.55
N HIS A 254 -18.78 5.89 11.33
CA HIS A 254 -19.29 7.20 10.91
C HIS A 254 -20.41 7.78 11.80
N LYS A 255 -21.00 6.98 12.67
CA LYS A 255 -22.12 7.37 13.51
C LYS A 255 -21.71 8.06 14.83
N ASN A 256 -20.42 8.14 15.19
CA ASN A 256 -19.97 8.65 16.51
C ASN A 256 -18.79 9.64 16.45
N ASN A 257 -19.00 10.89 16.92
CA ASN A 257 -18.00 11.98 16.96
C ASN A 257 -17.16 12.02 18.26
N GLY A 258 -16.55 10.89 18.66
CA GLY A 258 -15.71 10.80 19.87
C GLY A 258 -14.23 11.13 19.64
N LYS A 259 -13.49 11.50 20.71
CA LYS A 259 -12.02 11.70 20.67
C LYS A 259 -11.28 10.46 20.18
N GLU A 260 -11.75 9.27 20.54
CA GLU A 260 -11.21 7.99 20.11
C GLU A 260 -11.31 7.79 18.59
N ASN A 261 -12.34 8.35 17.94
CA ASN A 261 -12.51 8.23 16.49
C ASN A 261 -11.40 8.96 15.72
N LYS A 262 -10.96 10.12 16.22
CA LYS A 262 -9.79 10.83 15.67
C LYS A 262 -8.52 9.97 15.72
N PHE A 263 -8.26 9.30 16.84
CA PHE A 263 -7.09 8.41 16.95
C PHE A 263 -7.20 7.19 16.03
N ILE A 264 -8.39 6.65 15.80
CA ILE A 264 -8.61 5.56 14.86
C ILE A 264 -8.27 6.03 13.44
N ILE A 265 -8.75 7.21 13.03
CA ILE A 265 -8.43 7.84 11.74
C ILE A 265 -6.92 8.09 11.59
N GLU A 266 -6.24 8.56 12.64
CA GLU A 266 -4.79 8.74 12.60
C GLU A 266 -4.03 7.43 12.33
N VAL A 267 -4.44 6.31 12.96
CA VAL A 267 -3.79 5.01 12.73
C VAL A 267 -4.18 4.42 11.37
N LEU A 268 -5.40 4.66 10.89
CA LEU A 268 -5.84 4.30 9.53
C LEU A 268 -4.94 4.92 8.46
N VAL A 269 -4.69 6.22 8.56
CA VAL A 269 -3.78 6.93 7.65
C VAL A 269 -2.39 6.30 7.70
N LYS A 270 -1.86 5.99 8.90
CA LYS A 270 -0.57 5.29 9.04
C LYS A 270 -0.55 3.91 8.35
N ILE A 271 -1.64 3.15 8.36
CA ILE A 271 -1.73 1.86 7.65
C ILE A 271 -1.72 2.06 6.13
N ILE A 272 -2.44 3.06 5.64
CA ILE A 272 -2.46 3.42 4.21
C ILE A 272 -1.05 3.89 3.77
N ASP A 273 -0.40 4.73 4.55
CA ASP A 273 0.96 5.20 4.28
C ASP A 273 1.97 4.05 4.27
N LEU A 274 1.84 3.10 5.20
CA LEU A 274 2.64 1.88 5.21
C LEU A 274 2.39 1.03 3.95
N HIS A 275 1.14 0.86 3.51
CA HIS A 275 0.83 0.18 2.27
C HIS A 275 1.49 0.86 1.06
N LYS A 276 1.40 2.20 0.96
CA LYS A 276 2.07 2.98 -0.08
C LYS A 276 3.59 2.75 -0.03
N GLN A 277 4.19 2.78 1.15
CA GLN A 277 5.63 2.52 1.33
C GLN A 277 6.02 1.13 0.81
N ILE A 278 5.28 0.08 1.19
CA ILE A 278 5.50 -1.29 0.71
C ILE A 278 5.38 -1.36 -0.82
N LEU A 279 4.37 -0.71 -1.39
CA LEU A 279 4.16 -0.64 -2.83
C LEU A 279 5.33 0.05 -3.55
N PHE A 280 5.79 1.21 -3.08
CA PHE A 280 6.92 1.91 -3.70
C PHE A 280 8.25 1.17 -3.56
N ASP A 281 8.49 0.48 -2.45
CA ASP A 281 9.65 -0.39 -2.27
C ASP A 281 9.60 -1.58 -3.24
N PHE A 282 8.41 -2.18 -3.42
CA PHE A 282 8.19 -3.26 -4.38
C PHE A 282 8.46 -2.79 -5.83
N ILE A 283 7.94 -1.63 -6.23
CA ILE A 283 8.19 -1.06 -7.56
C ILE A 283 9.66 -0.68 -7.74
N SER A 284 10.31 -0.12 -6.71
CA SER A 284 11.73 0.23 -6.75
C SER A 284 12.62 -0.99 -7.00
N LYS A 285 12.26 -2.15 -6.41
CA LYS A 285 12.94 -3.42 -6.67
C LYS A 285 12.72 -3.92 -8.10
N LEU A 286 11.54 -3.72 -8.68
CA LEU A 286 11.23 -4.16 -10.05
C LEU A 286 11.79 -3.23 -11.14
N LYS A 287 11.97 -1.94 -10.85
CA LYS A 287 12.37 -0.93 -11.83
C LYS A 287 13.60 -1.32 -12.68
N PRO A 288 14.71 -1.87 -12.12
CA PRO A 288 15.86 -2.30 -12.92
C PRO A 288 15.56 -3.44 -13.90
N LEU A 289 14.55 -4.26 -13.60
CA LEU A 289 14.10 -5.36 -14.47
C LEU A 289 13.20 -4.84 -15.59
N ILE A 290 12.32 -3.89 -15.27
CA ILE A 290 11.35 -3.30 -16.21
C ILE A 290 12.04 -2.58 -17.37
N ILE A 291 13.12 -1.84 -17.09
CA ILE A 291 13.83 -1.06 -18.11
C ILE A 291 14.53 -1.91 -19.17
N ASN A 292 14.79 -3.19 -18.88
CA ASN A 292 15.43 -4.12 -19.79
C ASN A 292 14.39 -4.90 -20.60
N PRO A 293 14.54 -5.03 -21.94
CA PRO A 293 13.70 -5.90 -22.75
C PRO A 293 13.64 -7.32 -22.17
N TYR A 294 12.42 -7.84 -21.97
CA TYR A 294 12.17 -9.16 -21.37
C TYR A 294 12.72 -9.36 -19.94
N GLY A 295 13.21 -8.31 -19.27
CA GLY A 295 13.87 -8.45 -17.96
C GLY A 295 12.95 -8.97 -16.85
N VAL A 296 11.68 -8.53 -16.84
CA VAL A 296 10.68 -9.03 -15.88
C VAL A 296 10.32 -10.48 -16.18
N SER A 297 10.05 -10.79 -17.45
CA SER A 297 9.74 -12.16 -17.90
C SER A 297 10.86 -13.15 -17.54
N HIS A 298 12.11 -12.74 -17.74
CA HIS A 298 13.29 -13.53 -17.37
C HIS A 298 13.39 -13.73 -15.85
N ALA A 299 13.14 -12.68 -15.05
CA ALA A 299 13.22 -12.75 -13.59
C ALA A 299 12.13 -13.63 -12.95
N ILE A 300 10.97 -13.78 -13.59
CA ILE A 300 9.93 -14.72 -13.15
C ILE A 300 10.44 -16.16 -13.23
N ASN A 301 11.34 -16.45 -14.19
CA ASN A 301 12.04 -17.73 -14.33
C ASN A 301 11.11 -18.97 -14.30
N SER A 302 9.87 -18.83 -14.77
CA SER A 302 8.97 -19.95 -15.00
C SER A 302 9.18 -20.53 -16.39
N SER A 303 9.07 -21.86 -16.49
CA SER A 303 9.03 -22.57 -17.77
C SER A 303 7.66 -22.50 -18.45
N CYS A 304 6.62 -22.04 -17.74
CA CYS A 304 5.26 -21.92 -18.26
C CYS A 304 4.94 -20.48 -18.67
N SER A 305 4.48 -20.27 -19.90
CA SER A 305 4.06 -18.96 -20.41
C SER A 305 2.87 -18.38 -19.63
N VAL A 306 1.99 -19.24 -19.10
CA VAL A 306 0.83 -18.83 -18.30
C VAL A 306 1.27 -18.14 -17.00
N ASP A 307 2.29 -18.66 -16.31
CA ASP A 307 2.83 -18.03 -15.10
C ASP A 307 3.38 -16.64 -15.37
N VAL A 308 4.14 -16.53 -16.47
CA VAL A 308 4.72 -15.25 -16.89
C VAL A 308 3.60 -14.27 -17.25
N ASN A 309 2.57 -14.72 -17.96
CA ASN A 309 1.42 -13.89 -18.33
C ASN A 309 0.69 -13.37 -17.08
N ILE A 310 0.25 -14.26 -16.19
CA ILE A 310 -0.47 -13.90 -14.96
C ILE A 310 0.37 -12.93 -14.12
N LYS A 311 1.67 -13.21 -13.95
CA LYS A 311 2.52 -12.36 -13.12
C LYS A 311 2.80 -10.99 -13.76
N LEU A 312 2.88 -10.90 -15.08
CA LEU A 312 3.01 -9.62 -15.79
C LEU A 312 1.75 -8.76 -15.61
N PHE A 313 0.55 -9.33 -15.73
CA PHE A 313 -0.70 -8.59 -15.51
C PHE A 313 -0.88 -8.20 -14.03
N ASP A 314 -0.46 -9.04 -13.07
CA ASP A 314 -0.38 -8.66 -11.66
C ASP A 314 0.56 -7.45 -11.46
N ILE A 315 1.78 -7.48 -12.01
CA ILE A 315 2.72 -6.35 -11.94
C ILE A 315 2.16 -5.09 -12.62
N LEU A 316 1.46 -5.23 -13.75
CA LEU A 316 0.79 -4.13 -14.45
C LEU A 316 -0.23 -3.43 -13.52
N GLY A 317 -1.09 -4.20 -12.85
CA GLY A 317 -2.07 -3.67 -11.92
C GLY A 317 -1.43 -3.00 -10.70
N ARG A 318 -0.40 -3.60 -10.11
CA ARG A 318 0.34 -3.03 -8.96
C ARG A 318 1.05 -1.72 -9.30
N LEU A 319 1.73 -1.66 -10.45
CA LEU A 319 2.39 -0.45 -10.92
C LEU A 319 1.37 0.65 -11.25
N SER A 320 0.20 0.27 -11.78
CA SER A 320 -0.90 1.20 -12.00
C SER A 320 -1.38 1.79 -10.67
N LEU A 321 -1.59 0.97 -9.64
CA LEU A 321 -1.99 1.45 -8.31
C LEU A 321 -0.96 2.39 -7.67
N ALA A 322 0.34 2.19 -7.91
CA ALA A 322 1.36 3.12 -7.43
C ALA A 322 1.13 4.53 -8.00
N GLY A 323 0.91 4.61 -9.32
CA GLY A 323 0.62 5.88 -9.98
C GLY A 323 -0.72 6.49 -9.56
N LEU A 324 -1.74 5.65 -9.32
CA LEU A 324 -3.06 6.10 -8.88
C LEU A 324 -3.03 6.67 -7.46
N TRP A 325 -2.25 6.07 -6.56
CA TRP A 325 -1.99 6.65 -5.24
C TRP A 325 -1.25 7.98 -5.34
N THR A 326 -0.21 8.07 -6.18
CA THR A 326 0.48 9.35 -6.44
C THR A 326 -0.46 10.40 -6.99
N TYR A 327 -1.40 10.01 -7.87
CA TYR A 327 -2.39 10.93 -8.41
C TYR A 327 -3.40 11.40 -7.34
N SER A 328 -3.89 10.50 -6.50
CA SER A 328 -4.75 10.86 -5.37
C SER A 328 -4.03 11.81 -4.40
N ASP A 329 -2.74 11.59 -4.13
CA ASP A 329 -1.94 12.50 -3.30
C ASP A 329 -1.79 13.88 -3.96
N LEU A 330 -1.63 13.94 -5.28
CA LEU A 330 -1.62 15.20 -6.03
C LEU A 330 -2.97 15.95 -5.93
N GLU A 331 -4.09 15.24 -6.04
CA GLU A 331 -5.43 15.84 -5.87
C GLU A 331 -5.58 16.41 -4.46
N ASN A 332 -5.16 15.67 -3.43
CA ASN A 332 -5.21 16.13 -2.04
C ASN A 332 -4.32 17.37 -1.81
N LEU A 333 -3.09 17.37 -2.33
CA LEU A 333 -2.20 18.54 -2.22
C LEU A 333 -2.80 19.80 -2.87
N LYS A 334 -3.49 19.65 -4.01
CA LYS A 334 -4.21 20.74 -4.67
C LYS A 334 -5.37 21.27 -3.80
N LEU A 335 -6.12 20.37 -3.15
CA LEU A 335 -7.20 20.76 -2.23
C LEU A 335 -6.68 21.49 -0.98
N PHE A 336 -5.48 21.15 -0.50
CA PHE A 336 -4.86 21.79 0.67
C PHE A 336 -3.96 22.99 0.33
N ASN A 337 -4.00 23.49 -0.91
CA ASN A 337 -3.20 24.64 -1.37
C ASN A 337 -1.69 24.49 -1.09
N ALA A 338 -1.14 23.30 -1.37
CA ALA A 338 0.30 23.05 -1.28
C ALA A 338 1.10 23.96 -2.22
N SER A 339 2.40 24.10 -1.94
CA SER A 339 3.29 24.94 -2.76
C SER A 339 3.48 24.39 -4.18
N GLU A 340 3.81 25.25 -5.13
CA GLU A 340 4.10 24.84 -6.51
C GLU A 340 5.26 23.83 -6.58
N GLU A 341 6.27 23.96 -5.72
CA GLU A 341 7.41 23.04 -5.64
C GLU A 341 6.96 21.63 -5.21
N GLU A 342 6.08 21.51 -4.23
CA GLU A 342 5.52 20.23 -3.77
C GLU A 342 4.66 19.58 -4.86
N LEU A 343 3.80 20.37 -5.51
CA LEU A 343 2.96 19.89 -6.62
C LEU A 343 3.83 19.38 -7.77
N GLN A 344 4.86 20.13 -8.16
CA GLN A 344 5.74 19.75 -9.25
C GLN A 344 6.55 18.48 -8.94
N LEU A 345 6.97 18.28 -7.68
CA LEU A 345 7.65 17.06 -7.26
C LEU A 345 6.76 15.82 -7.44
N VAL A 346 5.49 15.89 -7.02
CA VAL A 346 4.54 14.78 -7.15
C VAL A 346 4.14 14.56 -8.61
N GLU A 347 3.95 15.62 -9.39
CA GLU A 347 3.68 15.53 -10.83
C GLU A 347 4.83 14.85 -11.59
N ASN A 348 6.08 15.19 -11.28
CA ASN A 348 7.25 14.52 -11.84
C ASN A 348 7.30 13.03 -11.45
N GLY A 349 6.95 12.71 -10.20
CA GLY A 349 6.82 11.33 -9.72
C GLY A 349 5.77 10.54 -10.52
N LEU A 350 4.60 11.12 -10.73
CA LEU A 350 3.52 10.53 -11.52
C LEU A 350 3.93 10.28 -12.97
N LEU A 351 4.58 11.25 -13.62
CA LEU A 351 5.10 11.11 -14.99
C LEU A 351 6.15 9.99 -15.08
N SER A 352 7.01 9.87 -14.08
CA SER A 352 8.02 8.80 -14.00
C SER A 352 7.35 7.41 -13.93
N ILE A 353 6.29 7.26 -13.14
CA ILE A 353 5.53 6.00 -13.03
C ILE A 353 4.80 5.68 -14.35
N GLN A 354 4.14 6.66 -14.97
CA GLN A 354 3.48 6.49 -16.27
C GLN A 354 4.48 6.05 -17.35
N ASN A 355 5.67 6.65 -17.38
CA ASN A 355 6.72 6.23 -18.31
C ASN A 355 7.22 4.82 -18.01
N LEU A 356 7.41 4.46 -16.74
CA LEU A 356 7.80 3.11 -16.34
C LEU A 356 6.74 2.07 -16.75
N LEU A 357 5.45 2.38 -16.63
CA LEU A 357 4.36 1.52 -17.07
C LEU A 357 4.37 1.30 -18.59
N LYS A 358 4.60 2.36 -19.39
CA LYS A 358 4.79 2.24 -20.84
C LYS A 358 6.00 1.38 -21.16
N THR A 359 7.11 1.54 -20.45
CA THR A 359 8.30 0.69 -20.62
C THR A 359 8.02 -0.77 -20.29
N LEU A 360 7.29 -1.06 -19.21
CA LEU A 360 6.86 -2.42 -18.86
C LEU A 360 6.09 -3.08 -20.00
N ILE A 361 5.08 -2.37 -20.55
CA ILE A 361 4.26 -2.86 -21.65
C ILE A 361 5.11 -3.09 -22.91
N SER A 362 5.90 -2.10 -23.32
CA SER A 362 6.71 -2.19 -24.55
C SER A 362 7.80 -3.27 -24.49
N ASN A 363 8.37 -3.53 -23.31
CA ASN A 363 9.43 -4.51 -23.12
C ASN A 363 8.92 -5.95 -22.90
N ASN A 364 7.61 -6.15 -22.73
CA ASN A 364 7.01 -7.47 -22.45
C ASN A 364 5.77 -7.72 -23.33
N PRO A 365 5.95 -8.28 -24.55
CA PRO A 365 4.87 -8.53 -25.50
C PRO A 365 3.70 -9.37 -24.99
N LEU A 366 3.87 -10.16 -23.92
CA LEU A 366 2.78 -10.92 -23.29
C LEU A 366 1.67 -10.00 -22.72
N LEU A 367 1.97 -8.71 -22.47
CA LEU A 367 0.97 -7.70 -22.10
C LEU A 367 0.08 -7.26 -23.28
N TYR A 368 0.29 -7.81 -24.49
CA TYR A 368 -0.65 -7.71 -25.61
C TYR A 368 -1.60 -8.91 -25.68
N THR A 369 -1.40 -9.94 -24.86
CA THR A 369 -2.15 -11.21 -24.94
C THR A 369 -2.76 -11.55 -23.58
N PRO A 370 -3.90 -10.97 -23.19
CA PRO A 370 -4.59 -11.38 -21.97
C PRO A 370 -5.04 -12.85 -22.08
N TYR A 371 -4.62 -13.70 -21.14
CA TYR A 371 -5.08 -15.10 -21.10
C TYR A 371 -6.37 -15.28 -20.31
N LYS A 372 -6.65 -14.37 -19.38
CA LYS A 372 -7.86 -14.41 -18.55
C LYS A 372 -8.73 -13.21 -18.85
N ASP A 373 -10.04 -13.42 -18.81
CA ASP A 373 -11.04 -12.37 -18.96
C ASP A 373 -10.89 -11.29 -17.87
N ASP A 374 -10.56 -11.72 -16.64
CA ASP A 374 -10.36 -10.80 -15.52
C ASP A 374 -9.11 -9.91 -15.64
N HIS A 375 -8.19 -10.17 -16.58
CA HIS A 375 -7.08 -9.25 -16.90
C HIS A 375 -7.59 -7.89 -17.40
N ALA A 376 -8.85 -7.80 -17.81
CA ALA A 376 -9.53 -6.53 -18.07
C ALA A 376 -9.41 -5.54 -16.89
N ILE A 377 -9.35 -6.02 -15.65
CA ILE A 377 -9.22 -5.19 -14.44
C ILE A 377 -7.87 -4.47 -14.42
N ASP A 378 -6.79 -5.21 -14.64
CA ASP A 378 -5.43 -4.69 -14.64
C ASP A 378 -5.20 -3.75 -15.84
N ILE A 379 -5.76 -4.10 -17.00
CA ILE A 379 -5.77 -3.24 -18.20
C ILE A 379 -6.51 -1.93 -17.93
N SER A 380 -7.67 -2.00 -17.25
CA SER A 380 -8.48 -0.82 -16.93
C SER A 380 -7.73 0.14 -16.01
N MET A 381 -7.07 -0.36 -14.97
CA MET A 381 -6.26 0.48 -14.07
C MET A 381 -5.09 1.14 -14.81
N ALA A 382 -4.41 0.39 -15.69
CA ALA A 382 -3.33 0.92 -16.51
C ALA A 382 -3.80 2.02 -17.46
N ILE A 383 -4.93 1.81 -18.15
CA ILE A 383 -5.52 2.80 -19.05
C ILE A 383 -5.96 4.04 -18.27
N PHE A 384 -6.62 3.87 -17.11
CA PHE A 384 -7.03 4.99 -16.28
C PHE A 384 -5.81 5.85 -15.91
N LEU A 385 -4.73 5.24 -15.39
CA LEU A 385 -3.50 5.95 -15.04
C LEU A 385 -2.87 6.68 -16.23
N LEU A 386 -2.77 6.02 -17.38
CA LEU A 386 -2.15 6.63 -18.58
C LEU A 386 -3.00 7.77 -19.14
N ALA A 387 -4.34 7.63 -19.12
CA ALA A 387 -5.29 8.61 -19.64
C ALA A 387 -5.31 9.92 -18.84
N LEU A 388 -4.82 9.92 -17.60
CA LEU A 388 -4.61 11.16 -16.81
C LEU A 388 -3.68 12.15 -17.52
N ASN A 389 -2.79 11.67 -18.40
CA ASN A 389 -1.98 12.53 -19.26
C ASN A 389 -2.39 12.34 -20.74
N LYS A 390 -2.97 13.38 -21.33
CA LYS A 390 -3.46 13.39 -22.72
C LYS A 390 -2.39 13.02 -23.75
N GLN A 391 -1.11 13.25 -23.46
CA GLN A 391 0.01 12.87 -24.35
C GLN A 391 0.14 11.35 -24.55
N ASN A 392 -0.42 10.54 -23.64
CA ASN A 392 -0.38 9.09 -23.74
C ASN A 392 -1.51 8.51 -24.62
N GLN A 393 -2.44 9.32 -25.12
CA GLN A 393 -3.61 8.82 -25.85
C GLN A 393 -3.24 7.95 -27.07
N GLU A 394 -2.26 8.38 -27.88
CA GLU A 394 -1.81 7.60 -29.03
C GLU A 394 -1.11 6.30 -28.63
N TYR A 395 -0.36 6.31 -27.52
CA TYR A 395 0.23 5.10 -26.97
C TYR A 395 -0.84 4.09 -26.53
N ILE A 396 -1.89 4.56 -25.84
CA ILE A 396 -3.00 3.71 -25.40
C ILE A 396 -3.72 3.09 -26.61
N LYS A 397 -4.01 3.88 -27.65
CA LYS A 397 -4.63 3.38 -28.87
C LYS A 397 -3.76 2.29 -29.52
N ALA A 398 -2.48 2.55 -29.72
CA ALA A 398 -1.55 1.58 -30.31
C ALA A 398 -1.50 0.28 -29.49
N TRP A 399 -1.46 0.38 -28.16
CA TRP A 399 -1.51 -0.79 -27.28
C TRP A 399 -2.79 -1.61 -27.44
N LEU A 400 -3.95 -0.96 -27.46
CA LEU A 400 -5.26 -1.60 -27.62
C LEU A 400 -5.46 -2.21 -29.01
N ILE A 401 -4.94 -1.57 -30.07
CA ILE A 401 -4.96 -2.12 -31.45
C ILE A 401 -4.15 -3.41 -31.50
N HIS A 402 -2.91 -3.39 -31.00
CA HIS A 402 -2.07 -4.59 -30.94
C HIS A 402 -2.71 -5.69 -30.10
N MET A 403 -3.29 -5.35 -28.95
CA MET A 403 -3.99 -6.32 -28.11
C MET A 403 -5.17 -6.96 -28.83
N SER A 404 -6.01 -6.17 -29.50
CA SER A 404 -7.16 -6.66 -30.25
C SER A 404 -6.73 -7.59 -31.40
N PHE A 405 -5.68 -7.20 -32.13
CA PHE A 405 -5.09 -8.06 -33.17
C PHE A 405 -4.58 -9.38 -32.60
N MET A 406 -3.82 -9.34 -31.50
CA MET A 406 -3.26 -10.54 -30.88
C MET A 406 -4.35 -11.47 -30.32
N ILE A 407 -5.43 -10.92 -29.76
CA ILE A 407 -6.57 -11.72 -29.31
C ILE A 407 -7.23 -12.43 -30.50
N SER A 408 -7.48 -11.72 -31.60
CA SER A 408 -8.06 -12.33 -32.82
C SER A 408 -7.16 -13.44 -33.37
N PHE A 409 -5.85 -13.22 -33.40
CA PHE A 409 -4.86 -14.23 -33.78
C PHE A 409 -4.91 -15.46 -32.88
N LEU A 410 -4.99 -15.28 -31.55
CA LEU A 410 -5.06 -16.39 -30.59
C LEU A 410 -6.33 -17.23 -30.77
N PHE A 411 -7.48 -16.59 -31.02
CA PHE A 411 -8.69 -17.34 -31.35
C PHE A 411 -8.55 -18.12 -32.67
N GLY A 412 -8.08 -17.47 -33.74
CA GLY A 412 -7.93 -18.11 -35.06
C GLY A 412 -6.90 -19.24 -35.08
N SER A 413 -5.85 -19.14 -34.26
CA SER A 413 -4.80 -20.16 -34.14
C SER A 413 -5.06 -21.22 -33.07
N HIS A 414 -6.16 -21.11 -32.32
CA HIS A 414 -6.42 -21.93 -31.12
C HIS A 414 -5.27 -21.84 -30.09
N GLY A 415 -4.67 -20.66 -29.94
CA GLY A 415 -3.71 -20.34 -28.88
C GLY A 415 -4.40 -20.01 -27.56
N HIS A 416 -3.66 -19.50 -26.57
CA HIS A 416 -4.17 -19.08 -25.25
C HIS A 416 -5.07 -17.83 -25.33
N TYR A 417 -6.26 -17.94 -25.95
CA TYR A 417 -7.23 -16.86 -26.05
C TYR A 417 -7.87 -16.54 -24.68
N PRO A 418 -8.37 -15.31 -24.47
CA PRO A 418 -8.96 -14.93 -23.18
C PRO A 418 -10.13 -15.84 -22.78
N ASN A 419 -10.14 -16.28 -21.52
CA ASN A 419 -11.15 -17.18 -20.98
C ASN A 419 -11.49 -16.89 -19.51
N HIS A 420 -12.55 -17.50 -18.96
CA HIS A 420 -12.98 -17.32 -17.57
C HIS A 420 -12.50 -18.43 -16.61
N ILE A 421 -11.46 -19.18 -16.96
CA ILE A 421 -10.91 -20.25 -16.11
C ILE A 421 -10.11 -19.63 -14.96
N HIS A 422 -10.52 -19.91 -13.73
CA HIS A 422 -9.80 -19.49 -12.52
C HIS A 422 -8.92 -20.60 -11.92
N ASP A 423 -9.23 -21.87 -12.22
CA ASP A 423 -8.42 -23.00 -11.79
C ASP A 423 -7.10 -23.03 -12.56
N TYR A 424 -5.99 -22.94 -11.84
CA TYR A 424 -4.66 -22.84 -12.43
C TYR A 424 -4.31 -24.06 -13.31
N HIS A 425 -4.64 -25.28 -12.88
CA HIS A 425 -4.33 -26.49 -13.64
C HIS A 425 -5.07 -26.52 -14.97
N LYS A 426 -6.35 -26.11 -14.97
CA LYS A 426 -7.13 -26.00 -16.21
C LYS A 426 -6.64 -24.88 -17.13
N LEU A 427 -6.10 -23.80 -16.57
CA LEU A 427 -5.62 -22.66 -17.34
C LEU A 427 -4.31 -22.98 -18.09
N ILE A 428 -3.41 -23.78 -17.50
CA ILE A 428 -2.20 -24.25 -18.19
C ILE A 428 -2.55 -25.11 -19.40
N GLU A 429 -3.58 -25.95 -19.27
CA GLU A 429 -4.04 -26.84 -20.34
C GLU A 429 -4.87 -26.11 -21.40
N HIS A 430 -5.22 -24.84 -21.20
CA HIS A 430 -6.09 -24.11 -22.12
C HIS A 430 -5.31 -23.63 -23.36
N PRO A 431 -5.81 -23.83 -24.59
CA PRO A 431 -7.01 -24.58 -24.94
C PRO A 431 -6.77 -26.09 -24.92
N LYS A 432 -7.63 -26.82 -24.22
CA LYS A 432 -7.54 -28.29 -24.15
C LYS A 432 -7.96 -28.95 -25.46
N GLU A 433 -8.95 -28.36 -26.13
CA GLU A 433 -9.51 -28.87 -27.37
C GLU A 433 -9.75 -27.73 -28.37
N ALA A 434 -9.49 -28.00 -29.64
CA ALA A 434 -9.78 -27.09 -30.74
C ALA A 434 -11.22 -27.31 -31.26
N THR A 435 -12.20 -27.24 -30.37
CA THR A 435 -13.62 -27.44 -30.67
C THR A 435 -14.46 -26.22 -30.32
N GLU A 436 -15.54 -26.03 -31.07
CA GLU A 436 -16.53 -24.99 -30.81
C GLU A 436 -17.18 -25.14 -29.43
N ASP A 437 -17.43 -26.37 -29.00
CA ASP A 437 -18.06 -26.65 -27.71
C ASP A 437 -17.14 -26.30 -26.54
N TYR A 438 -15.85 -26.65 -26.62
CA TYR A 438 -14.86 -26.23 -25.62
C TYR A 438 -14.75 -24.72 -25.55
N ARG A 439 -14.65 -24.05 -26.71
CA ARG A 439 -14.59 -22.58 -26.77
C ARG A 439 -15.81 -21.96 -26.10
N LYS A 440 -17.02 -22.43 -26.43
CA LYS A 440 -18.27 -22.00 -25.78
C LYS A 440 -18.25 -22.21 -24.28
N GLU A 441 -17.71 -23.34 -23.84
CA GLU A 441 -17.62 -23.68 -22.42
C GLU A 441 -16.75 -22.68 -21.64
N VAL A 442 -15.62 -22.26 -22.21
CA VAL A 442 -14.60 -21.42 -21.55
C VAL A 442 -14.73 -19.92 -21.84
N THR A 443 -15.68 -19.52 -22.69
CA THR A 443 -16.01 -18.11 -23.00
C THR A 443 -17.51 -17.80 -22.85
N LYS A 444 -18.17 -18.36 -21.82
CA LYS A 444 -19.60 -18.15 -21.54
C LYS A 444 -19.97 -16.70 -21.25
N ALA A 445 -19.10 -15.97 -20.56
CA ALA A 445 -19.29 -14.58 -20.22
C ALA A 445 -17.94 -13.84 -20.27
N SER A 446 -17.99 -12.54 -20.52
CA SER A 446 -16.79 -11.71 -20.60
C SER A 446 -17.04 -10.27 -20.17
N ILE A 447 -16.11 -9.75 -19.36
CA ILE A 447 -15.95 -8.31 -19.10
C ILE A 447 -14.92 -7.66 -20.04
N LEU A 448 -13.98 -8.43 -20.60
CA LEU A 448 -12.87 -7.90 -21.40
C LEU A 448 -13.34 -7.17 -22.66
N TYR A 449 -14.12 -7.82 -23.52
CA TYR A 449 -14.54 -7.24 -24.79
C TYR A 449 -15.41 -5.98 -24.65
N PRO A 450 -16.44 -5.94 -23.77
CA PRO A 450 -17.19 -4.71 -23.59
C PRO A 450 -16.35 -3.58 -22.96
N MET A 451 -15.35 -3.90 -22.14
CA MET A 451 -14.37 -2.90 -21.66
C MET A 451 -13.48 -2.37 -22.79
N LEU A 452 -12.97 -3.24 -23.68
CA LEU A 452 -12.20 -2.82 -24.85
C LEU A 452 -13.03 -1.95 -25.80
N ALA A 453 -14.30 -2.30 -26.02
CA ALA A 453 -15.22 -1.48 -26.80
C ALA A 453 -15.51 -0.13 -26.13
N PHE A 454 -15.62 -0.10 -24.80
CA PHE A 454 -15.78 1.13 -24.04
C PHE A 454 -14.55 2.04 -24.22
N PHE A 455 -13.34 1.50 -24.13
CA PHE A 455 -12.11 2.26 -24.39
C PHE A 455 -12.02 2.75 -25.83
N ALA A 456 -12.47 1.96 -26.80
CA ALA A 456 -12.56 2.41 -28.19
C ALA A 456 -13.46 3.65 -28.33
N GLY A 457 -14.61 3.65 -27.65
CA GLY A 457 -15.50 4.82 -27.53
C GLY A 457 -14.82 6.01 -26.86
N LEU A 458 -14.23 5.80 -25.68
CA LEU A 458 -13.54 6.83 -24.90
C LEU A 458 -12.43 7.53 -25.72
N PHE A 459 -11.63 6.76 -26.47
CA PHE A 459 -10.52 7.29 -27.27
C PHE A 459 -10.89 7.61 -28.72
N LYS A 460 -12.17 7.47 -29.08
CA LYS A 460 -12.71 7.73 -30.43
C LYS A 460 -11.98 6.95 -31.53
N SER A 461 -11.73 5.66 -31.31
CA SER A 461 -11.05 4.78 -32.27
C SER A 461 -12.02 3.78 -32.88
N ASP A 462 -12.36 3.96 -34.16
CA ASP A 462 -13.19 3.02 -34.89
C ASP A 462 -12.46 1.70 -35.18
N GLU A 463 -11.14 1.75 -35.35
CA GLU A 463 -10.30 0.57 -35.58
C GLU A 463 -10.39 -0.43 -34.42
N ILE A 464 -10.23 0.04 -33.18
CA ILE A 464 -10.36 -0.81 -31.98
C ILE A 464 -11.78 -1.35 -31.88
N TYR A 465 -12.79 -0.50 -32.09
CA TYR A 465 -14.19 -0.90 -31.96
C TYR A 465 -14.57 -1.98 -32.98
N GLN A 466 -14.19 -1.81 -34.24
CA GLN A 466 -14.41 -2.79 -35.31
C GLN A 466 -13.66 -4.10 -35.03
N ALA A 467 -12.41 -4.04 -34.55
CA ALA A 467 -11.67 -5.24 -34.18
C ALA A 467 -12.38 -6.04 -33.09
N VAL A 468 -12.90 -5.37 -32.05
CA VAL A 468 -13.67 -6.01 -30.98
C VAL A 468 -15.00 -6.58 -31.51
N GLN A 469 -15.71 -5.85 -32.37
CA GLN A 469 -16.94 -6.36 -32.98
C GLN A 469 -16.69 -7.63 -33.81
N ASN A 470 -15.62 -7.66 -34.60
CA ASN A 470 -15.25 -8.83 -35.40
C ASN A 470 -14.92 -10.02 -34.50
N ILE A 471 -14.13 -9.82 -33.43
CA ILE A 471 -13.85 -10.88 -32.46
C ILE A 471 -15.14 -11.44 -31.86
N CYS A 472 -16.05 -10.56 -31.45
CA CYS A 472 -17.33 -10.96 -30.87
C CYS A 472 -18.24 -11.69 -31.87
N ALA A 473 -18.28 -11.25 -33.13
CA ALA A 473 -19.09 -11.87 -34.17
C ALA A 473 -18.56 -13.24 -34.59
N ASP A 474 -17.24 -13.35 -34.80
CA ASP A 474 -16.61 -14.52 -35.39
C ASP A 474 -16.38 -15.65 -34.37
N TYR A 475 -16.01 -15.28 -33.13
CA TYR A 475 -15.56 -16.25 -32.12
C TYR A 475 -16.48 -16.35 -30.90
N LEU A 476 -17.32 -15.35 -30.63
CA LEU A 476 -18.07 -15.24 -29.37
C LEU A 476 -19.58 -14.95 -29.53
N PRO A 477 -20.30 -15.45 -30.55
CA PRO A 477 -21.74 -15.17 -30.70
C PRO A 477 -22.59 -15.71 -29.55
N HIS A 478 -22.08 -16.67 -28.77
CA HIS A 478 -22.71 -17.26 -27.58
C HIS A 478 -22.37 -16.53 -26.27
N CYS A 479 -21.37 -15.65 -26.27
CA CYS A 479 -20.82 -15.07 -25.05
C CYS A 479 -21.75 -14.00 -24.49
N THR A 480 -22.01 -14.05 -23.18
CA THR A 480 -22.68 -12.96 -22.47
C THR A 480 -21.68 -11.85 -22.17
N LEU A 481 -21.73 -10.77 -22.96
CA LEU A 481 -20.95 -9.56 -22.69
C LEU A 481 -21.60 -8.80 -21.54
N GLN A 482 -20.80 -8.46 -20.53
CA GLN A 482 -21.30 -7.80 -19.33
C GLN A 482 -20.37 -6.70 -18.83
N LEU A 483 -20.96 -5.63 -18.32
CA LEU A 483 -20.30 -4.56 -17.56
C LEU A 483 -20.82 -4.59 -16.13
N TRP A 484 -20.01 -4.15 -15.18
CA TRP A 484 -20.36 -4.23 -13.76
C TRP A 484 -20.46 -2.84 -13.15
N TYR A 485 -21.49 -2.65 -12.33
CA TYR A 485 -21.81 -1.39 -11.66
C TYR A 485 -22.07 -1.64 -10.18
N PRO A 486 -21.61 -0.78 -9.27
CA PRO A 486 -22.00 -0.88 -7.88
C PRO A 486 -23.52 -0.76 -7.71
N ASP A 487 -24.09 -1.57 -6.82
CA ASP A 487 -25.49 -1.46 -6.37
C ASP A 487 -25.57 -1.13 -4.87
N GLN A 488 -26.78 -1.13 -4.32
CA GLN A 488 -27.07 -0.84 -2.91
C GLN A 488 -26.35 -1.76 -1.91
N ALA A 489 -25.98 -2.99 -2.33
CA ALA A 489 -25.25 -3.94 -1.48
C ALA A 489 -23.73 -3.69 -1.52
N SER A 490 -23.23 -2.96 -2.52
CA SER A 490 -21.80 -2.75 -2.72
C SER A 490 -21.11 -2.14 -1.51
N GLU A 491 -21.59 -1.05 -0.93
CA GLU A 491 -20.90 -0.43 0.22
C GLU A 491 -20.74 -1.42 1.39
N GLN A 492 -21.68 -2.35 1.58
CA GLN A 492 -21.60 -3.35 2.64
C GLN A 492 -20.48 -4.37 2.41
N TYR A 493 -20.28 -4.81 1.17
CA TYR A 493 -19.41 -5.96 0.86
C TYR A 493 -18.12 -5.60 0.09
N PHE A 494 -17.97 -4.38 -0.42
CA PHE A 494 -16.86 -3.99 -1.29
C PHE A 494 -15.47 -4.28 -0.70
N TYR A 495 -15.32 -4.05 0.61
CA TYR A 495 -14.02 -4.10 1.28
C TYR A 495 -13.73 -5.46 1.94
N ASN A 496 -14.74 -6.32 2.10
CA ASN A 496 -14.61 -7.61 2.79
C ASN A 496 -14.91 -8.84 1.90
N ASP A 497 -15.58 -8.64 0.76
CA ASP A 497 -15.98 -9.67 -0.20
C ASP A 497 -16.71 -10.87 0.44
N GLU A 498 -17.50 -10.60 1.48
CA GLU A 498 -18.24 -11.65 2.22
C GLU A 498 -19.46 -12.17 1.44
N GLN A 499 -20.02 -11.35 0.53
CA GLN A 499 -21.13 -11.71 -0.35
C GLN A 499 -20.97 -11.07 -1.73
N ARG A 500 -21.57 -11.69 -2.76
CA ARG A 500 -21.65 -11.12 -4.10
C ARG A 500 -22.49 -9.84 -4.07
N HIS A 501 -22.02 -8.82 -4.77
CA HIS A 501 -22.65 -7.52 -4.86
C HIS A 501 -22.42 -6.87 -6.24
N GLY A 502 -23.11 -5.76 -6.47
CA GLY A 502 -23.10 -5.07 -7.75
C GLY A 502 -24.03 -5.70 -8.78
N SER A 503 -24.36 -4.91 -9.78
CA SER A 503 -25.26 -5.25 -10.88
C SER A 503 -24.49 -5.47 -12.16
N ALA A 504 -24.83 -6.53 -12.88
CA ALA A 504 -24.30 -6.80 -14.21
C ALA A 504 -25.23 -6.19 -15.27
N PHE A 505 -24.72 -5.19 -16.00
CA PHE A 505 -25.35 -4.71 -17.22
C PHE A 505 -24.98 -5.64 -18.36
N ALA A 506 -25.95 -6.41 -18.83
CA ALA A 506 -25.80 -7.40 -19.91
C ALA A 506 -26.92 -7.23 -20.95
N ASN A 507 -27.00 -8.14 -21.93
CA ASN A 507 -28.02 -8.17 -22.98
C ASN A 507 -27.99 -7.00 -23.99
N PHE A 508 -26.85 -6.33 -24.15
CA PHE A 508 -26.62 -5.45 -25.30
C PHE A 508 -25.93 -6.22 -26.44
N TYR A 509 -26.34 -5.92 -27.68
CA TYR A 509 -25.76 -6.54 -28.87
C TYR A 509 -24.65 -5.66 -29.42
N LEU A 510 -23.43 -5.82 -28.90
CA LEU A 510 -22.29 -4.98 -29.30
C LEU A 510 -22.06 -4.97 -30.82
N THR A 511 -22.28 -6.09 -31.51
CA THR A 511 -22.14 -6.22 -32.97
C THR A 511 -23.20 -5.47 -33.79
N LYS A 512 -24.27 -4.98 -33.14
CA LYS A 512 -25.35 -4.20 -33.78
C LYS A 512 -25.36 -2.72 -33.38
N LEU A 513 -24.49 -2.32 -32.47
CA LEU A 513 -24.37 -0.96 -31.99
C LEU A 513 -23.15 -0.31 -32.61
N ASP A 514 -23.28 0.95 -33.05
CA ASP A 514 -22.09 1.76 -33.30
C ASP A 514 -21.44 2.20 -31.98
N LYS A 515 -20.22 2.70 -32.09
CA LYS A 515 -19.36 3.08 -30.97
C LYS A 515 -20.01 4.16 -30.10
N GLU A 516 -20.63 5.15 -30.73
CA GLU A 516 -21.29 6.27 -30.07
C GLU A 516 -22.52 5.82 -29.27
N ASN A 517 -23.39 5.00 -29.86
CA ASN A 517 -24.58 4.46 -29.20
C ASN A 517 -24.19 3.51 -28.06
N PHE A 518 -23.17 2.66 -28.24
CA PHE A 518 -22.66 1.82 -27.16
C PHE A 518 -22.13 2.67 -25.99
N LEU A 519 -21.32 3.69 -26.28
CA LEU A 519 -20.82 4.60 -25.24
C LEU A 519 -21.97 5.32 -24.52
N GLN A 520 -22.99 5.79 -25.24
CA GLN A 520 -24.16 6.41 -24.63
C GLN A 520 -24.93 5.46 -23.70
N LEU A 521 -25.10 4.20 -24.09
CA LEU A 521 -25.73 3.19 -23.23
C LEU A 521 -24.97 3.02 -21.92
N VAL A 522 -23.63 2.89 -21.99
CA VAL A 522 -22.76 2.78 -20.82
C VAL A 522 -22.88 3.99 -19.90
N LEU A 523 -22.90 5.20 -20.47
CA LEU A 523 -23.02 6.44 -19.70
C LEU A 523 -24.39 6.62 -19.07
N ASN A 524 -25.46 6.19 -19.76
CA ASN A 524 -26.81 6.19 -19.21
C ASN A 524 -26.90 5.27 -18.00
N GLU A 525 -26.27 4.09 -18.05
CA GLU A 525 -26.21 3.17 -16.91
C GLU A 525 -25.42 3.77 -15.74
N CYS A 526 -24.27 4.40 -15.99
CA CYS A 526 -23.54 5.15 -14.95
C CYS A 526 -24.41 6.23 -14.28
N ASN A 527 -25.30 6.88 -15.04
CA ASN A 527 -26.19 7.91 -14.51
C ASN A 527 -27.35 7.33 -13.69
N GLN A 528 -27.74 6.08 -13.92
CA GLN A 528 -28.80 5.41 -13.17
C GLN A 528 -28.26 4.72 -11.92
N SER A 529 -27.05 4.16 -11.98
CA SER A 529 -26.35 3.57 -10.83
C SER A 529 -25.67 4.65 -9.98
N GLN A 530 -26.43 5.23 -9.04
CA GLN A 530 -25.89 6.26 -8.13
C GLN A 530 -25.13 5.68 -6.92
N ASP A 531 -25.25 4.37 -6.67
CA ASP A 531 -24.65 3.70 -5.52
C ASP A 531 -23.10 3.80 -5.50
N PHE A 532 -22.46 4.02 -6.65
CA PHE A 532 -21.02 4.32 -6.72
C PHE A 532 -20.64 5.56 -5.89
N TYR A 533 -21.42 6.63 -5.99
CA TYR A 533 -21.18 7.88 -5.25
C TYR A 533 -21.50 7.74 -3.76
N GLU A 534 -22.26 6.70 -3.39
CA GLU A 534 -22.60 6.42 -2.00
C GLU A 534 -21.47 5.69 -1.25
N LEU A 535 -20.50 5.11 -1.97
CA LEU A 535 -19.35 4.41 -1.40
C LEU A 535 -18.53 5.33 -0.49
N SER A 536 -18.22 4.88 0.72
CA SER A 536 -17.52 5.70 1.72
C SER A 536 -16.15 6.17 1.26
N ALA A 537 -15.40 5.31 0.54
CA ALA A 537 -14.11 5.68 -0.03
C ALA A 537 -14.20 6.78 -1.11
N ILE A 538 -15.32 6.84 -1.86
CA ILE A 538 -15.55 7.89 -2.87
C ILE A 538 -15.93 9.21 -2.19
N LYS A 539 -16.86 9.18 -1.22
CA LYS A 539 -17.31 10.37 -0.47
C LYS A 539 -16.17 11.11 0.25
N GLU A 540 -15.13 10.38 0.64
CA GLU A 540 -14.00 10.93 1.39
C GLU A 540 -12.74 11.15 0.56
N SER A 541 -12.84 11.10 -0.76
CA SER A 541 -11.68 11.27 -1.65
C SER A 541 -10.55 10.25 -1.41
N CYS A 542 -10.87 9.10 -0.82
CA CYS A 542 -9.97 7.94 -0.64
C CYS A 542 -10.23 6.87 -1.71
N TRP A 543 -10.58 7.31 -2.92
CA TRP A 543 -11.02 6.48 -4.02
C TRP A 543 -10.03 5.38 -4.48
N PRO A 544 -8.69 5.47 -4.30
CA PRO A 544 -7.80 4.36 -4.67
C PRO A 544 -8.08 3.06 -3.91
N ILE A 545 -8.72 3.13 -2.73
CA ILE A 545 -9.13 1.94 -1.96
C ILE A 545 -10.11 1.08 -2.75
N ILE A 546 -11.01 1.70 -3.53
CA ILE A 546 -11.93 0.98 -4.44
C ILE A 546 -11.12 0.19 -5.47
N MET A 547 -10.05 0.78 -6.02
CA MET A 547 -9.20 0.11 -7.00
C MET A 547 -8.35 -1.01 -6.38
N ILE A 548 -7.92 -0.88 -5.11
CA ILE A 548 -7.31 -1.98 -4.35
C ILE A 548 -8.30 -3.15 -4.26
N ALA A 549 -9.54 -2.90 -3.85
CA ALA A 549 -10.57 -3.93 -3.75
C ALA A 549 -10.85 -4.60 -5.10
N CYS A 550 -11.02 -3.83 -6.17
CA CYS A 550 -11.21 -4.35 -7.52
C CYS A 550 -10.10 -5.32 -7.93
N ARG A 551 -8.84 -4.97 -7.67
CA ARG A 551 -7.71 -5.84 -8.03
C ARG A 551 -7.61 -7.05 -7.11
N TYR A 552 -7.75 -6.85 -5.80
CA TYR A 552 -7.54 -7.87 -4.77
C TYR A 552 -8.64 -8.94 -4.82
N TYR A 553 -9.91 -8.54 -5.00
CA TYR A 553 -11.06 -9.44 -5.10
C TYR A 553 -11.46 -9.78 -6.55
N ARG A 554 -10.73 -9.25 -7.55
CA ARG A 554 -11.03 -9.40 -8.98
C ARG A 554 -12.44 -8.93 -9.36
N LEU A 555 -12.88 -7.81 -8.80
CA LEU A 555 -14.09 -7.10 -9.22
C LEU A 555 -13.75 -6.14 -10.38
N PRO A 556 -14.62 -6.01 -11.42
CA PRO A 556 -14.40 -5.04 -12.48
C PRO A 556 -14.34 -3.60 -11.93
N LEU A 557 -13.56 -2.75 -12.59
CA LEU A 557 -13.44 -1.35 -12.20
C LEU A 557 -14.76 -0.60 -12.51
N PRO A 558 -15.34 0.15 -11.56
CA PRO A 558 -16.52 0.97 -11.84
C PRO A 558 -16.28 1.93 -13.00
N LEU A 559 -17.15 1.92 -14.00
CA LEU A 559 -17.03 2.78 -15.19
C LEU A 559 -17.24 4.26 -14.86
N HIS A 560 -17.87 4.57 -13.73
CA HIS A 560 -18.00 5.92 -13.18
C HIS A 560 -16.67 6.64 -13.06
N PHE A 561 -15.59 5.94 -12.72
CA PHE A 561 -14.25 6.52 -12.70
C PHE A 561 -13.88 7.16 -14.04
N PHE A 562 -14.08 6.44 -15.14
CA PHE A 562 -13.75 6.94 -16.47
C PHE A 562 -14.70 8.04 -16.94
N LYS A 563 -16.01 7.87 -16.65
CA LYS A 563 -17.01 8.90 -16.93
C LYS A 563 -16.61 10.20 -16.26
N ASP A 564 -16.50 10.24 -14.94
CA ASP A 564 -16.33 11.49 -14.19
C ASP A 564 -14.98 12.15 -14.44
N LYS A 565 -13.98 11.39 -14.90
CA LYS A 565 -12.63 11.91 -15.14
C LYS A 565 -12.38 12.38 -16.57
N PHE A 566 -13.01 11.74 -17.56
CA PHE A 566 -12.62 11.90 -18.96
C PHE A 566 -13.76 12.30 -19.91
N LEU A 567 -15.02 12.26 -19.46
CA LEU A 567 -16.21 12.54 -20.27
C LEU A 567 -17.08 13.60 -19.59
#